data_AF-A0A816NR16-F1
#
_entry.id   AF-A0A816NR16-F1
#
_cell.length_a   1.000
_cell.length_b   1.000
_cell.length_c   1.000
_cell.angle_alpha   90.00
_cell.angle_beta   90.00
_cell.angle_gamma   90.00
#
_symmetry.space_group_name_H-M   'P 1'
#
loop_
_entity.id
_entity.type
_entity.pdbx_description
1 polymer ?
#
loop_
_entity_poly.entity_id
_entity_poly.type
_entity_poly.pdbx_seq_one_letter_code
_entity_poly.pdbx_strand_id
1 'polypeptide(L)'
;MASVTSGSDNEHLGIPKAVFVEDVDSFMQQPENDSTDTVIKRLDDLNSKYRFMEMNLLQKKKRLRGKLPDIQICLDMVEQLRKYRENGTDMDTNFLLAHNLYGKATIPPTDKVCLWLGANVMLEYTLDEADELLRGNQKSAQSALEKVDEDIDFLRDQITTTEVNMARLHNWAVKQKQQNKK
;
A
#
# COMPACT_ATOMS: atom_id res chain seq x y z
N MET A 1 37.38 -7.92 -3.95
CA MET A 1 36.36 -8.16 -2.91
C MET A 1 35.99 -6.83 -2.27
N ALA A 2 34.97 -6.16 -2.80
CA ALA A 2 34.37 -5.00 -2.14
C ALA A 2 32.90 -5.34 -1.96
N SER A 3 32.60 -5.99 -0.83
CA SER A 3 31.26 -6.07 -0.30
C SER A 3 30.78 -4.65 -0.01
N VAL A 4 29.86 -4.13 -0.81
CA VAL A 4 29.05 -2.97 -0.42
C VAL A 4 27.66 -3.48 -0.08
N THR A 5 27.62 -4.25 1.01
CA THR A 5 26.44 -4.36 1.85
C THR A 5 26.57 -3.28 2.92
N SER A 6 26.04 -2.09 2.65
CA SER A 6 25.86 -1.08 3.70
C SER A 6 24.70 -0.16 3.33
N GLY A 7 23.55 -0.47 3.91
CA GLY A 7 22.30 0.27 3.81
C GLY A 7 21.25 -0.42 4.65
N SER A 8 21.57 -0.62 5.93
CA SER A 8 20.65 -1.10 6.95
C SER A 8 19.65 0.00 7.30
N ASP A 9 18.60 0.15 6.50
CA ASP A 9 17.40 0.91 6.87
C ASP A 9 16.18 0.04 6.52
N ASN A 10 15.85 -0.82 7.48
CA ASN A 10 14.81 -1.84 7.37
C ASN A 10 13.42 -1.22 7.65
N GLU A 11 13.12 -0.07 7.04
CA GLU A 11 11.87 0.69 7.29
C GLU A 11 10.81 0.51 6.20
N HIS A 12 11.19 0.13 4.98
CA HIS A 12 10.25 0.02 3.85
C HIS A 12 10.24 -1.40 3.25
N LEU A 13 9.49 -2.33 3.87
CA LEU A 13 9.14 -3.66 3.35
C LEU A 13 10.25 -4.50 2.65
N GLY A 14 11.53 -4.24 2.94
CA GLY A 14 12.65 -4.89 2.26
C GLY A 14 12.86 -4.44 0.80
N ILE A 15 12.35 -3.26 0.41
CA ILE A 15 12.61 -2.66 -0.90
C ILE A 15 14.09 -2.29 -0.97
N PRO A 16 14.87 -2.85 -1.92
CA PRO A 16 16.27 -2.48 -2.09
C PRO A 16 16.37 -0.98 -2.38
N LYS A 17 17.27 -0.28 -1.69
CA LYS A 17 17.56 1.13 -1.98
C LYS A 17 18.36 1.22 -3.28
N ALA A 18 17.90 2.04 -4.22
CA ALA A 18 18.66 2.36 -5.42
C ALA A 18 19.87 3.22 -5.02
N VAL A 19 21.05 2.79 -5.42
CA VAL A 19 22.28 3.56 -5.22
C VAL A 19 22.36 4.62 -6.30
N PHE A 20 22.38 5.90 -5.91
CA PHE A 20 22.62 6.98 -6.84
C PHE A 20 24.08 6.98 -7.28
N VAL A 21 24.32 7.00 -8.59
CA VAL A 21 25.68 7.01 -9.15
C VAL A 21 26.01 8.45 -9.53
N GLU A 22 26.77 9.14 -8.68
CA GLU A 22 27.23 10.51 -8.93
C GLU A 22 28.30 10.57 -10.02
N ASP A 23 29.26 9.65 -9.96
CA ASP A 23 30.34 9.54 -10.95
C ASP A 23 30.26 8.20 -11.70
N VAL A 24 29.78 8.26 -12.95
CA VAL A 24 29.63 7.11 -13.83
C VAL A 24 31.00 6.55 -14.25
N ASP A 25 32.03 7.39 -14.35
CA ASP A 25 33.37 6.96 -14.75
C ASP A 25 34.00 6.07 -13.67
N SER A 26 33.94 6.49 -12.39
CA SER A 26 34.41 5.69 -11.25
C SER A 26 33.57 4.42 -11.03
N PHE A 27 32.28 4.46 -11.36
CA PHE A 27 31.39 3.30 -11.27
C PHE A 27 31.71 2.24 -12.33
N MET A 28 31.98 2.65 -13.57
CA MET A 28 32.33 1.75 -14.67
C MET A 28 33.76 1.19 -14.57
N GLN A 29 34.63 1.80 -13.76
CA GLN A 29 35.97 1.27 -13.45
C GLN A 29 35.97 0.13 -12.43
N GLN A 30 34.82 -0.19 -11.81
CA GLN A 30 34.72 -1.31 -10.88
C GLN A 30 34.80 -2.65 -11.63
N PRO A 31 35.52 -3.65 -11.10
CA PRO A 31 35.73 -4.95 -11.74
C PRO A 31 34.46 -5.82 -11.90
N GLU A 32 33.31 -5.35 -11.42
CA GLU A 32 32.00 -5.98 -11.63
C GLU A 32 31.26 -5.46 -12.88
N ASN A 33 31.72 -4.35 -13.49
CA ASN A 33 31.07 -3.66 -14.59
C ASN A 33 31.83 -3.84 -15.91
N ASP A 34 31.99 -5.11 -16.33
CA ASP A 34 32.76 -5.49 -17.54
C ASP A 34 32.21 -4.92 -18.86
N SER A 35 30.91 -4.60 -18.93
CA SER A 35 30.27 -4.04 -20.14
C SER A 35 29.15 -3.07 -19.81
N THR A 36 29.04 -1.99 -20.58
CA THR A 36 27.90 -1.05 -20.51
C THR A 36 26.57 -1.77 -20.69
N ASP A 37 26.52 -2.78 -21.55
CA ASP A 37 25.27 -3.46 -21.89
C ASP A 37 24.80 -4.37 -20.75
N THR A 38 25.71 -4.92 -19.93
CA THR A 38 25.34 -5.73 -18.76
C THR A 38 24.85 -4.84 -17.62
N VAL A 39 25.47 -3.68 -17.42
CA VAL A 39 25.03 -2.70 -16.41
C VAL A 39 23.67 -2.09 -16.76
N ILE A 40 23.45 -1.74 -18.04
CA ILE A 40 22.13 -1.26 -18.51
C ILE A 40 21.06 -2.31 -18.28
N LYS A 41 21.32 -3.58 -18.63
CA LYS A 41 20.37 -4.68 -18.38
C LYS A 41 20.06 -4.85 -16.89
N ARG A 42 21.08 -4.78 -16.03
CA ARG A 42 20.90 -4.88 -14.57
C ARG A 42 20.04 -3.74 -14.01
N LEU A 43 20.22 -2.51 -14.51
CA LEU A 43 19.42 -1.36 -14.12
C LEU A 43 17.97 -1.47 -14.63
N ASP A 44 17.77 -2.01 -15.83
CA ASP A 44 16.44 -2.26 -16.40
C ASP A 44 15.67 -3.35 -15.63
N ASP A 45 16.38 -4.42 -15.22
CA ASP A 45 15.83 -5.46 -14.34
C ASP A 45 15.42 -4.89 -12.97
N LEU A 46 16.25 -3.99 -12.40
CA LEU A 46 15.93 -3.32 -11.14
C LEU A 46 14.72 -2.38 -11.29
N ASN A 47 14.66 -1.61 -12.38
CA ASN A 47 13.53 -0.72 -12.66
C ASN A 47 12.22 -1.49 -12.85
N SER A 48 12.28 -2.60 -13.58
CA SER A 48 11.14 -3.49 -13.77
C SER A 48 10.62 -4.06 -12.44
N LYS A 49 11.54 -4.42 -11.52
CA LYS A 49 11.18 -4.86 -10.17
C LYS A 49 10.53 -3.75 -9.34
N TYR A 50 11.07 -2.54 -9.36
CA TYR A 50 10.46 -1.41 -8.63
C TYR A 50 9.06 -1.08 -9.16
N ARG A 51 8.87 -1.04 -10.48
CA ARG A 51 7.56 -0.83 -11.11
C ARG A 51 6.55 -1.91 -10.74
N PHE A 52 6.98 -3.17 -10.66
CA PHE A 52 6.13 -4.27 -10.21
C PHE A 52 5.73 -4.11 -8.74
N MET A 53 6.67 -3.73 -7.87
CA MET A 53 6.38 -3.44 -6.45
C MET A 53 5.42 -2.26 -6.30
N GLU A 54 5.62 -1.18 -7.07
CA GLU A 54 4.76 0.01 -7.05
C GLU A 54 3.32 -0.37 -7.43
N MET A 55 3.14 -1.17 -8.49
CA MET A 55 1.83 -1.64 -8.91
C MET A 55 1.13 -2.44 -7.80
N ASN A 56 1.85 -3.31 -7.09
CA ASN A 56 1.30 -4.10 -5.98
C ASN A 56 0.88 -3.20 -4.81
N LEU A 57 1.70 -2.21 -4.43
CA LEU A 57 1.35 -1.27 -3.37
C LEU A 57 0.17 -0.38 -3.75
N LEU A 58 0.09 0.11 -4.98
CA LEU A 58 -1.06 0.88 -5.47
C LEU A 58 -2.36 0.06 -5.42
N GLN A 59 -2.31 -1.23 -5.78
CA GLN A 59 -3.47 -2.12 -5.63
C GLN A 59 -3.86 -2.31 -4.15
N LYS A 60 -2.88 -2.48 -3.26
CA LYS A 60 -3.11 -2.58 -1.81
C LYS A 60 -3.74 -1.30 -1.26
N LYS A 61 -3.23 -0.12 -1.64
CA LYS A 61 -3.77 1.20 -1.32
C LYS A 61 -5.23 1.32 -1.75
N LYS A 62 -5.55 0.94 -2.99
CA LYS A 62 -6.92 0.97 -3.52
C LYS A 62 -7.87 0.09 -2.70
N ARG A 63 -7.44 -1.11 -2.31
CA ARG A 63 -8.25 -2.01 -1.46
C ARG A 63 -8.47 -1.43 -0.07
N LEU A 64 -7.44 -0.89 0.57
CA LEU A 64 -7.56 -0.27 1.90
C LEU A 64 -8.48 0.96 1.86
N ARG A 65 -8.31 1.83 0.87
CA ARG A 65 -9.16 3.02 0.68
C ARG A 65 -10.61 2.66 0.39
N GLY A 66 -10.88 1.52 -0.26
CA GLY A 66 -12.25 1.04 -0.47
C GLY A 66 -12.93 0.54 0.81
N LYS A 67 -12.17 -0.10 1.72
CA LYS A 67 -12.71 -0.65 2.97
C LYS A 67 -12.97 0.40 4.05
N LEU A 68 -12.25 1.51 4.02
CA LEU A 68 -12.30 2.54 5.07
C LEU A 68 -13.69 3.19 5.18
N PRO A 69 -14.37 3.55 4.07
CA PRO A 69 -15.77 3.96 4.08
C PRO A 69 -16.73 2.89 4.61
N ASP A 70 -16.51 1.62 4.26
CA ASP A 70 -17.36 0.52 4.75
C ASP A 70 -17.31 0.42 6.28
N ILE A 71 -16.12 0.52 6.87
CA ILE A 71 -15.94 0.54 8.33
C ILE A 71 -16.62 1.77 8.95
N GLN A 72 -16.53 2.94 8.30
CA GLN A 72 -17.19 4.15 8.79
C GLN A 72 -18.72 4.00 8.79
N ILE A 73 -19.30 3.44 7.72
CA ILE A 73 -20.74 3.16 7.64
C ILE A 73 -21.17 2.21 8.77
N CYS A 74 -20.35 1.19 9.08
CA CYS A 74 -20.62 0.31 10.20
C CYS A 74 -20.59 1.05 11.55
N LEU A 75 -19.62 1.93 11.78
CA LEU A 75 -19.55 2.76 12.99
C LEU A 75 -20.76 3.69 13.12
N ASP A 76 -21.13 4.38 12.04
CA ASP A 76 -22.28 5.28 12.00
C ASP A 76 -23.57 4.52 12.34
N MET A 77 -23.71 3.28 11.84
CA MET A 77 -24.85 2.41 12.16
C MET A 77 -24.86 1.99 13.64
N VAL A 78 -23.72 1.62 14.22
CA VAL A 78 -23.62 1.29 15.65
C VAL A 78 -23.98 2.49 16.52
N GLU A 79 -23.52 3.70 16.16
CA GLU A 79 -23.88 4.93 16.86
C GLU A 79 -25.38 5.27 16.73
N GLN A 80 -25.98 5.05 15.57
CA GLN A 80 -27.43 5.19 15.37
C GLN A 80 -28.19 4.23 16.28
N LEU A 81 -27.84 2.93 16.28
CA LEU A 81 -28.48 1.92 17.12
C LEU A 81 -28.36 2.26 18.62
N ARG A 82 -27.22 2.81 19.06
CA ARG A 82 -27.05 3.30 20.44
C ARG A 82 -28.02 4.44 20.77
N LYS A 83 -28.20 5.41 19.88
CA LYS A 83 -29.16 6.53 20.06
C LYS A 83 -30.61 6.03 20.13
N TYR A 84 -30.99 5.10 19.26
CA TYR A 84 -32.33 4.51 19.30
C TYR A 84 -32.58 3.73 20.60
N ARG A 85 -31.56 3.04 21.11
CA ARG A 85 -31.60 2.38 22.42
C ARG A 85 -31.83 3.37 23.56
N GLU A 86 -31.09 4.48 23.59
CA GLU A 86 -31.23 5.52 24.62
C GLU A 86 -32.61 6.20 24.60
N ASN A 87 -33.15 6.42 23.40
CA ASN A 87 -34.48 7.04 23.22
C ASN A 87 -35.65 6.07 23.44
N GLY A 88 -35.38 4.76 23.49
CA GLY A 88 -36.41 3.72 23.64
C GLY A 88 -37.39 3.67 22.46
N THR A 89 -36.98 4.15 21.28
CA THR A 89 -37.83 4.23 20.09
C THR A 89 -37.52 3.12 19.11
N ASP A 90 -38.56 2.54 18.52
CA ASP A 90 -38.42 1.54 17.46
C ASP A 90 -37.88 2.18 16.17
N MET A 91 -37.02 1.46 15.47
CA MET A 91 -36.42 1.93 14.21
C MET A 91 -37.09 1.24 13.01
N ASP A 92 -37.84 2.00 12.22
CA ASP A 92 -38.35 1.53 10.93
C ASP A 92 -37.25 1.59 9.86
N THR A 93 -36.91 0.43 9.30
CA THR A 93 -35.89 0.32 8.26
C THR A 93 -36.32 -0.61 7.12
N ASN A 94 -35.65 -0.45 5.98
CA ASN A 94 -35.80 -1.33 4.83
C ASN A 94 -34.57 -2.25 4.77
N PHE A 95 -34.73 -3.51 5.17
CA PHE A 95 -33.63 -4.46 5.15
C PHE A 95 -33.43 -5.05 3.75
N LEU A 96 -32.18 -5.27 3.37
CA LEU A 96 -31.81 -5.89 2.09
C LEU A 96 -32.00 -7.41 2.16
N LEU A 97 -32.94 -7.94 1.38
CA LEU A 97 -33.19 -9.39 1.21
C LEU A 97 -32.29 -9.98 0.12
N ALA A 98 -32.21 -9.28 -1.01
CA ALA A 98 -31.43 -9.63 -2.18
C ALA A 98 -31.07 -8.35 -2.94
N HIS A 99 -30.24 -8.46 -3.98
CA HIS A 99 -29.89 -7.31 -4.81
C HIS A 99 -31.16 -6.63 -5.37
N ASN A 100 -31.36 -5.35 -5.03
CA ASN A 100 -32.55 -4.55 -5.35
C ASN A 100 -33.89 -5.01 -4.73
N LEU A 101 -33.87 -5.93 -3.75
CA LEU A 101 -35.06 -6.36 -3.02
C LEU A 101 -34.95 -5.97 -1.55
N TYR A 102 -35.90 -5.14 -1.10
CA TYR A 102 -35.93 -4.61 0.26
C TYR A 102 -37.23 -5.01 0.97
N GLY A 103 -37.13 -5.40 2.23
CA GLY A 103 -38.27 -5.68 3.11
C GLY A 103 -38.38 -4.61 4.20
N LYS A 104 -39.59 -4.10 4.44
CA LYS A 104 -39.85 -3.21 5.59
C LYS A 104 -39.81 -4.02 6.88
N ALA A 105 -39.05 -3.55 7.86
CA ALA A 105 -38.93 -4.15 9.17
C ALA A 105 -38.82 -3.06 10.24
N THR A 106 -39.39 -3.33 11.41
CA THR A 106 -39.28 -2.48 12.60
C THR A 106 -38.34 -3.16 13.58
N ILE A 107 -37.25 -2.50 13.95
CA ILE A 107 -36.21 -3.04 14.84
C ILE A 107 -36.44 -2.46 16.24
N PRO A 108 -36.70 -3.29 17.25
CA PRO A 108 -36.81 -2.84 18.63
C PRO A 108 -35.43 -2.43 19.18
N PRO A 109 -35.38 -1.63 20.26
CA PRO A 109 -34.14 -1.30 20.97
C PRO A 109 -33.31 -2.56 21.29
N THR A 110 -32.15 -2.68 20.65
CA THR A 110 -31.30 -3.87 20.74
C THR A 110 -29.92 -3.48 21.29
N ASP A 111 -29.31 -4.35 22.11
CA ASP A 111 -28.02 -4.09 22.77
C ASP A 111 -26.83 -4.79 22.08
N LYS A 112 -27.12 -5.59 21.06
CA LYS A 112 -26.17 -6.51 20.46
C LYS A 112 -26.23 -6.48 18.95
N VAL A 113 -25.08 -6.70 18.33
CA VAL A 113 -24.90 -6.72 16.87
C VAL A 113 -24.04 -7.91 16.47
N CYS A 114 -24.29 -8.47 15.29
CA CYS A 114 -23.50 -9.57 14.75
C CYS A 114 -22.48 -9.03 13.75
N LEU A 115 -21.19 -9.27 13.99
CA LEU A 115 -20.10 -8.86 13.11
C LEU A 115 -19.50 -10.06 12.39
N TRP A 116 -19.20 -9.87 11.11
CA TRP A 116 -18.50 -10.86 10.30
C TRP A 116 -16.99 -10.66 10.38
N LEU A 117 -16.28 -11.62 10.96
CA LEU A 117 -14.82 -11.55 11.17
C LEU A 117 -14.01 -12.14 10.02
N GLY A 118 -14.69 -12.78 9.06
CA GLY A 118 -14.07 -13.52 7.96
C GLY A 118 -14.00 -15.02 8.25
N ALA A 119 -13.41 -15.77 7.31
CA ALA A 119 -13.28 -17.24 7.40
C ALA A 119 -14.59 -17.99 7.73
N ASN A 120 -15.73 -17.48 7.27
CA ASN A 120 -17.07 -18.01 7.56
C ASN A 120 -17.47 -17.95 9.05
N VAL A 121 -16.89 -17.01 9.81
CA VAL A 121 -17.18 -16.80 11.23
C VAL A 121 -17.90 -15.47 11.45
N MET A 122 -19.03 -15.56 12.15
CA MET A 122 -19.82 -14.44 12.67
C MET A 122 -19.89 -14.53 14.18
N LEU A 123 -19.66 -13.43 14.89
CA LEU A 123 -19.80 -13.36 16.34
C LEU A 123 -20.73 -12.22 16.75
N GLU A 124 -21.45 -12.47 17.83
CA GLU A 124 -22.32 -11.50 18.50
C GLU A 124 -21.48 -10.67 19.47
N TYR A 125 -21.60 -9.35 19.37
CA TYR A 125 -20.93 -8.37 20.22
C TYR A 125 -21.97 -7.42 20.81
N THR A 126 -21.66 -6.86 21.99
CA THR A 126 -22.42 -5.71 22.50
C THR A 126 -22.14 -4.47 21.65
N LEU A 127 -23.02 -3.46 21.70
CA LEU A 127 -22.80 -2.20 20.98
C LEU A 127 -21.47 -1.52 21.35
N ASP A 128 -21.05 -1.64 22.62
CA ASP A 128 -19.82 -1.04 23.12
C ASP A 128 -18.57 -1.78 22.61
N GLU A 129 -18.58 -3.12 22.67
CA GLU A 129 -17.48 -3.94 22.13
C GLU A 129 -17.36 -3.80 20.60
N ALA A 130 -18.49 -3.70 19.90
CA ALA A 130 -18.50 -3.49 18.46
C ALA A 130 -17.90 -2.14 18.07
N ASP A 131 -18.22 -1.06 18.80
CA ASP A 131 -17.65 0.27 18.58
C ASP A 131 -16.13 0.26 18.81
N GLU A 132 -15.66 -0.36 19.90
CA GLU A 132 -14.23 -0.46 20.20
C GLU A 132 -13.48 -1.27 19.12
N LEU A 133 -14.05 -2.42 18.70
CA LEU A 133 -13.46 -3.27 17.65
C LEU A 133 -13.40 -2.54 16.30
N LEU A 134 -14.48 -1.87 15.90
CA LEU A 134 -14.55 -1.14 14.63
C LEU A 134 -13.61 0.06 14.62
N ARG A 135 -13.49 0.82 15.73
CA ARG A 135 -12.50 1.91 15.86
C ARG A 135 -11.06 1.41 15.84
N GLY A 136 -10.79 0.27 16.49
CA GLY A 136 -9.49 -0.40 16.44
C GLY A 136 -9.11 -0.81 15.01
N ASN A 137 -10.07 -1.38 14.27
CA ASN A 137 -9.90 -1.74 12.86
C ASN A 137 -9.71 -0.51 11.97
N GLN A 138 -10.47 0.56 12.20
CA GLN A 138 -10.34 1.83 11.48
C GLN A 138 -8.93 2.42 11.66
N LYS A 139 -8.46 2.51 12.91
CA LYS A 139 -7.11 3.02 13.23
C LYS A 139 -6.03 2.16 12.59
N SER A 140 -6.18 0.84 12.65
CA SER A 140 -5.23 -0.10 12.04
C SER A 140 -5.21 0.04 10.50
N ALA A 141 -6.37 0.17 9.88
CA ALA A 141 -6.49 0.39 8.44
C ALA A 141 -5.90 1.74 8.01
N GLN A 142 -6.11 2.80 8.79
CA GLN A 142 -5.57 4.14 8.56
C GLN A 142 -4.04 4.14 8.67
N SER A 143 -3.47 3.58 9.73
CA SER A 143 -2.01 3.47 9.88
C SER A 143 -1.39 2.58 8.79
N ALA A 144 -2.08 1.51 8.37
CA ALA A 144 -1.63 0.69 7.25
C ALA A 144 -1.67 1.45 5.91
N LEU A 145 -2.62 2.37 5.73
CA LEU A 145 -2.70 3.22 4.54
C LEU A 145 -1.56 4.23 4.50
N GLU A 146 -1.26 4.88 5.62
CA GLU A 146 -0.15 5.83 5.76
C GLU A 146 1.19 5.17 5.43
N LYS A 147 1.47 3.99 6.00
CA LYS A 147 2.69 3.24 5.69
C LYS A 147 2.81 2.87 4.21
N VAL A 148 1.71 2.43 3.60
CA VAL A 148 1.69 2.10 2.16
C VAL A 148 1.94 3.34 1.31
N ASP A 149 1.48 4.51 1.75
CA ASP A 149 1.71 5.77 1.05
C ASP A 149 3.18 6.19 1.13
N GLU A 150 3.80 6.11 2.31
CA GLU A 150 5.24 6.32 2.50
C GLU A 150 6.07 5.37 1.62
N ASP A 151 5.71 4.07 1.58
CA ASP A 151 6.40 3.08 0.75
C ASP A 151 6.26 3.36 -0.76
N ILE A 152 5.11 3.86 -1.21
CA ILE A 152 4.89 4.26 -2.61
C ILE A 152 5.77 5.44 -2.97
N ASP A 153 5.84 6.45 -2.10
CA ASP A 153 6.66 7.63 -2.35
C ASP A 153 8.15 7.26 -2.35
N PHE A 154 8.58 6.39 -1.43
CA PHE A 154 9.93 5.82 -1.45
C PHE A 154 10.25 5.09 -2.77
N LEU A 155 9.33 4.26 -3.28
CA LEU A 155 9.50 3.57 -4.56
C LEU A 155 9.61 4.52 -5.75
N ARG A 156 8.83 5.62 -5.76
CA ARG A 156 8.90 6.63 -6.81
C ARG A 156 10.26 7.32 -6.84
N ASP A 157 10.84 7.58 -5.68
CA ASP A 157 12.20 8.13 -5.58
C ASP A 157 13.25 7.13 -6.08
N GLN A 158 13.08 5.84 -5.77
CA GLN A 158 13.99 4.79 -6.26
C GLN A 158 13.90 4.60 -7.79
N ILE A 159 12.68 4.63 -8.36
CA ILE A 159 12.46 4.57 -9.81
C ILE A 159 13.13 5.77 -10.48
N THR A 160 12.84 6.99 -10.00
CA THR A 160 13.43 8.23 -10.54
C THR A 160 14.95 8.19 -10.50
N THR A 161 15.53 7.77 -9.37
CA THR A 161 16.98 7.62 -9.19
C THR A 161 17.59 6.63 -10.18
N THR A 162 16.93 5.49 -10.38
CA THR A 162 17.38 4.45 -11.31
C THR A 162 17.28 4.92 -12.76
N GLU A 163 16.21 5.64 -13.13
CA GLU A 163 16.02 6.22 -14.46
C GLU A 163 17.07 7.29 -14.78
N VAL A 164 17.39 8.16 -13.82
CA VAL A 164 18.48 9.14 -13.97
C VAL A 164 19.83 8.46 -14.15
N ASN A 165 20.13 7.42 -13.35
CA ASN A 165 21.36 6.64 -13.49
C ASN A 165 21.45 5.97 -14.88
N MET A 166 20.35 5.40 -15.38
CA MET A 166 20.29 4.81 -16.73
C MET A 166 20.54 5.86 -17.83
N ALA A 167 19.93 7.05 -17.72
CA ALA A 167 20.14 8.12 -18.69
C ALA A 167 21.60 8.61 -18.69
N ARG A 168 22.22 8.75 -17.51
CA ARG A 168 23.63 9.13 -17.38
C ARG A 168 24.56 8.07 -17.98
N LEU A 169 24.30 6.80 -17.72
CA LEU A 169 25.06 5.68 -18.29
C LEU A 169 24.96 5.63 -19.81
N HIS A 170 23.77 5.87 -20.36
CA HIS A 170 23.57 5.96 -21.81
C HIS A 170 24.36 7.12 -22.42
N ASN A 171 24.33 8.31 -21.79
CA ASN A 171 25.13 9.46 -22.22
C ASN A 171 26.63 9.19 -22.20
N TRP A 172 27.12 8.50 -21.16
CA TRP A 172 28.51 8.07 -21.05
C TRP A 172 28.89 7.08 -22.17
N ALA A 173 28.06 6.07 -22.41
CA ALA A 173 28.30 5.06 -23.44
C ALA A 173 28.37 5.67 -24.86
N VAL A 174 27.54 6.68 -25.14
CA VAL A 174 27.59 7.43 -26.41
C VAL A 174 28.90 8.22 -26.54
N LYS A 175 29.35 8.91 -25.47
CA LYS A 175 30.62 9.64 -25.47
C LYS A 175 31.82 8.71 -25.73
N GLN A 176 31.86 7.55 -25.09
CA GLN A 176 32.93 6.56 -25.30
C GLN A 176 32.96 6.03 -26.74
N LYS A 177 31.79 5.72 -27.34
CA LYS A 177 31.70 5.29 -28.75
C LYS A 177 32.14 6.38 -29.74
N GLN A 178 31.94 7.65 -29.42
CA GLN A 178 32.41 8.77 -30.24
C GLN A 178 33.93 8.98 -30.14
N GLN A 179 34.52 8.78 -28.95
CA GLN A 179 35.97 8.88 -28.74
C GLN A 179 36.71 7.73 -29.43
N ASN A 180 36.20 6.49 -29.37
CA ASN A 180 36.80 5.33 -30.03
C ASN A 180 36.66 5.31 -31.57
N LYS A 181 35.88 6.24 -32.15
CA LYS A 181 35.72 6.39 -33.61
C LYS A 181 36.62 7.47 -34.22
N LYS A 182 37.32 8.27 -33.41
CA LYS A 182 38.34 9.22 -33.85
C LYS A 182 39.71 8.57 -33.80
#